data_AF-A0A962SCE2-F1
#
_entry.id   AF-A0A962SCE2-F1
#
_cell.length_a   1.000
_cell.length_b   1.000
_cell.length_c   1.000
_cell.angle_alpha   90.00
_cell.angle_beta   90.00
_cell.angle_gamma   90.00
#
_symmetry.space_group_name_H-M   'P 1'
#
loop_
_entity.id
_entity.type
_entity.pdbx_description
1 polymer ?
#
loop_
_entity_poly.entity_id
_entity_poly.type
_entity_poly.pdbx_seq_one_letter_code
_entity_poly.pdbx_strand_id
1 'polypeptide(L)'
;IEHPVVDALIEQVIEAKDSETHYAIMHALDRVLLSGYYAVPLYYRANSWVAYWDLYGRPARTPKFGVGITSTWWYDPDKKR
;
A
#
# COMPACT_ATOMS: atom_id res chain seq x y z
N ILE A 1 -11.56 -12.66 -13.87
CA ILE A 1 -10.71 -12.57 -15.08
C ILE A 1 -10.11 -13.95 -15.22
N GLU A 2 -10.46 -14.70 -16.26
CA GLU A 2 -9.84 -15.99 -16.53
C GLU A 2 -8.76 -15.73 -17.58
N HIS A 3 -7.50 -15.65 -17.13
CA HIS A 3 -6.39 -15.35 -18.02
C HIS A 3 -5.16 -16.14 -17.57
N PRO A 4 -4.75 -17.20 -18.31
CA PRO A 4 -3.76 -18.16 -17.83
C PRO A 4 -2.40 -17.53 -17.53
N VAL A 5 -2.02 -16.47 -18.24
CA VAL A 5 -0.78 -15.72 -17.95
C VAL A 5 -0.88 -14.95 -16.65
N VAL A 6 -2.05 -14.39 -16.30
CA VAL A 6 -2.24 -13.66 -15.04
C VAL A 6 -2.13 -14.64 -13.88
N ASP A 7 -2.78 -15.79 -13.99
CA ASP A 7 -2.75 -16.84 -12.97
C ASP A 7 -1.30 -17.34 -12.75
N ALA A 8 -0.58 -17.63 -13.83
CA ALA A 8 0.83 -18.05 -13.75
C ALA A 8 1.77 -16.98 -13.14
N LEU A 9 1.52 -15.69 -13.40
CA LEU A 9 2.30 -14.60 -12.81
C LEU A 9 2.00 -14.45 -11.31
N ILE A 10 0.76 -14.67 -10.89
CA ILE A 10 0.37 -14.64 -9.47
C ILE A 10 1.07 -15.76 -8.70
N GLU A 11 1.08 -16.99 -9.25
CA GLU A 11 1.81 -18.11 -8.65
C GLU A 11 3.30 -17.79 -8.48
N GLN A 12 3.94 -17.26 -9.53
CA GLN A 12 5.35 -16.88 -9.47
C GLN A 12 5.66 -15.79 -8.43
N VAL A 13 4.77 -14.80 -8.28
CA VAL A 13 4.90 -13.75 -7.25
C VAL A 13 4.92 -14.35 -5.85
N ILE A 14 4.05 -15.33 -5.60
CA ILE A 14 3.90 -15.97 -4.28
C ILE A 14 5.16 -16.77 -3.93
N GLU A 15 5.79 -17.40 -4.93
CA GLU A 15 6.98 -18.22 -4.76
C GLU A 15 8.30 -17.44 -4.78
N ALA A 16 8.30 -16.19 -5.24
CA ALA A 16 9.50 -15.36 -5.36
C ALA A 16 10.23 -15.19 -4.02
N LYS A 17 11.53 -15.51 -3.99
CA LYS A 17 12.35 -15.51 -2.77
C LYS A 17 13.21 -14.25 -2.59
N ASP A 18 13.37 -13.47 -3.65
CA ASP A 18 14.18 -12.26 -3.67
C ASP A 18 13.36 -11.07 -4.19
N SER A 19 13.75 -9.87 -3.76
CA SER A 19 13.01 -8.64 -4.06
C SER A 19 13.08 -8.25 -5.53
N GLU A 20 14.22 -8.46 -6.20
CA GLU A 20 14.41 -8.07 -7.60
C GLU A 20 13.49 -8.88 -8.51
N THR A 21 13.46 -10.20 -8.34
CA THR A 21 12.55 -11.10 -9.04
C THR A 21 11.10 -10.74 -8.74
N HIS A 22 10.76 -10.50 -7.46
CA HIS A 22 9.40 -10.10 -7.09
C HIS A 22 8.97 -8.81 -7.79
N TYR A 23 9.82 -7.79 -7.84
CA TYR A 23 9.53 -6.54 -8.54
C TYR A 23 9.41 -6.73 -10.04
N ALA A 24 10.27 -7.53 -10.67
CA ALA A 24 10.18 -7.84 -12.09
C ALA A 24 8.86 -8.51 -12.45
N ILE A 25 8.40 -9.48 -11.66
CA ILE A 25 7.12 -10.17 -11.89
C ILE A 25 5.94 -9.20 -11.66
N MET A 26 6.00 -8.35 -10.62
CA MET A 26 4.97 -7.32 -10.39
C MET A 26 4.83 -6.35 -11.56
N HIS A 27 5.96 -5.92 -12.14
CA HIS A 27 5.93 -5.08 -13.34
C HIS A 27 5.36 -5.82 -14.56
N ALA A 28 5.65 -7.11 -14.72
CA ALA A 28 5.06 -7.91 -15.79
C ALA A 28 3.55 -8.05 -15.61
N LEU A 29 3.09 -8.33 -14.39
CA LEU A 29 1.67 -8.46 -14.05
C LEU A 29 0.90 -7.16 -14.32
N ASP A 30 1.45 -6.01 -13.89
CA ASP A 30 0.84 -4.69 -14.12
C ASP A 30 0.64 -4.41 -15.63
N ARG A 31 1.66 -4.69 -16.45
CA ARG A 31 1.58 -4.55 -17.92
C ARG A 31 0.50 -5.43 -18.54
N VAL A 32 0.40 -6.69 -18.12
CA VAL A 32 -0.63 -7.61 -18.63
C VAL A 32 -2.03 -7.11 -18.25
N LEU A 33 -2.24 -6.71 -17.00
CA LEU A 33 -3.53 -6.22 -16.52
C LEU A 33 -3.97 -4.94 -17.24
N LEU A 34 -3.05 -3.98 -17.43
CA LEU A 34 -3.33 -2.74 -18.15
C LEU A 34 -3.63 -3.01 -19.63
N SER A 35 -2.91 -3.92 -20.27
CA SER A 35 -3.13 -4.27 -21.69
C SER A 35 -4.47 -4.96 -21.96
N GLY A 36 -5.08 -5.56 -20.93
CA GLY A 36 -6.39 -6.20 -21.01
C GLY A 36 -7.57 -5.25 -20.83
N TYR A 37 -7.33 -3.96 -20.55
CA TYR A 37 -8.36 -2.92 -20.40
C TYR A 37 -9.49 -3.27 -19.40
N TYR A 38 -9.18 -4.02 -18.34
CA TYR A 38 -10.17 -4.45 -17.34
C TYR A 38 -10.70 -3.30 -16.45
N ALA A 39 -9.96 -2.18 -16.39
CA ALA A 39 -10.33 -0.99 -15.64
C ALA A 39 -9.82 0.27 -16.35
N VAL A 40 -10.46 1.41 -16.07
CA VAL A 40 -10.00 2.75 -16.50
C VAL A 40 -9.36 3.45 -15.30
N PRO A 41 -8.02 3.63 -15.26
CA PRO A 41 -7.36 4.36 -14.19
C PRO A 41 -7.81 5.81 -14.17
N LEU A 42 -8.16 6.31 -12.99
CA LEU A 42 -8.51 7.72 -12.78
C LEU A 42 -7.39 8.41 -11.99
N TYR A 43 -7.68 8.82 -10.77
CA TYR A 43 -6.78 9.57 -9.91
C TYR A 43 -6.72 8.93 -8.52
N TYR A 44 -5.62 9.20 -7.82
CA TYR A 44 -5.48 8.88 -6.42
C TYR A 44 -4.83 10.06 -5.69
N ARG A 45 -4.99 10.10 -4.37
CA ARG A 45 -4.31 11.08 -3.53
C ARG A 45 -3.04 10.45 -2.97
N ALA A 46 -1.89 11.06 -3.23
CA ALA A 46 -0.59 10.56 -2.74
C ALA A 46 -0.41 10.71 -1.22
N ASN A 47 -1.18 11.58 -0.58
CA ASN A 47 -1.07 11.92 0.84
C ASN A 47 -2.36 11.68 1.59
N SER A 48 -2.25 11.26 2.86
CA SER A 48 -3.38 11.17 3.78
C SER A 48 -3.52 12.45 4.59
N TRP A 49 -4.70 13.08 4.56
CA TRP A 49 -5.01 14.22 5.43
C TRP A 49 -5.82 13.75 6.62
N VAL A 50 -5.37 14.10 7.82
CA VAL A 50 -5.99 13.69 9.07
C VAL A 50 -6.06 14.90 9.98
N ALA A 51 -7.27 15.27 10.37
CA ALA A 51 -7.49 16.21 11.46
C ALA A 51 -7.64 15.41 12.76
N TYR A 52 -6.97 15.87 13.81
CA TYR A 52 -7.03 15.25 15.14
C TYR A 52 -6.84 16.32 16.21
N TRP A 53 -7.40 16.06 17.39
CA TRP A 53 -7.21 16.91 18.56
C TRP A 53 -5.75 16.88 19.00
N ASP A 54 -5.20 18.01 19.46
CA ASP A 54 -3.85 18.05 20.05
C ASP A 54 -3.86 17.46 21.48
N LEU A 55 -4.28 16.20 21.55
CA LEU A 55 -4.32 15.35 22.73
C LEU A 55 -3.57 14.04 22.47
N TYR A 56 -3.15 13.81 21.21
CA TYR A 56 -2.50 12.59 20.79
C TYR A 56 -1.01 12.82 20.51
N GLY A 57 -0.20 11.88 20.99
CA GLY A 57 1.17 11.67 20.58
C GLY A 57 1.22 10.74 19.37
N ARG A 58 2.20 10.94 18.49
CA ARG A 58 2.47 10.06 17.34
C ARG A 58 3.97 9.90 17.13
N PRO A 59 4.43 8.78 16.54
CA PRO A 59 5.83 8.62 16.19
C PRO A 59 6.30 9.73 15.23
N ALA A 60 7.53 10.22 15.40
CA ALA A 60 8.12 11.20 14.49
C ALA A 60 8.26 10.66 13.05
N ARG A 61 8.47 9.35 12.92
CA ARG A 61 8.47 8.63 11.64
C ARG A 61 7.20 7.81 11.51
N THR A 62 6.35 8.14 10.56
CA THR A 62 5.13 7.37 10.26
C THR A 62 5.46 6.00 9.68
N PRO A 63 4.57 4.99 9.84
CA PRO A 63 4.72 3.69 9.21
C PRO A 63 4.87 3.82 7.69
N LYS A 64 5.63 2.89 7.07
CA LYS A 64 5.79 2.84 5.61
C LYS A 64 4.45 2.54 4.91
N PHE A 65 3.59 1.76 5.55
CA PHE A 65 2.31 1.32 5.02
C PHE A 65 1.18 1.84 5.92
N GLY A 66 0.60 2.98 5.53
CA GLY A 66 -0.55 3.59 6.20
C GLY A 66 -0.22 4.64 7.26
N VAL A 67 -1.27 5.25 7.81
CA VAL A 67 -1.15 6.41 8.71
C VAL A 67 -0.88 6.01 10.17
N GLY A 68 -1.26 4.80 10.57
CA GLY A 68 -0.96 4.25 11.90
C GLY A 68 -1.79 4.84 13.05
N ILE A 69 -2.92 5.50 12.78
CA ILE A 69 -3.73 6.21 13.81
C ILE A 69 -4.15 5.27 14.94
N THR A 70 -4.70 4.09 14.62
CA THR A 70 -5.21 3.16 15.65
C THR A 70 -4.14 2.29 16.28
N SER A 71 -2.99 2.13 15.61
CA SER A 71 -1.96 1.17 16.00
C SER A 71 -0.72 1.79 16.62
N THR A 72 -0.40 3.05 16.30
CA THR A 72 0.87 3.68 16.68
C THR A 72 0.71 4.98 17.45
N TRP A 73 -0.48 5.59 17.46
CA TRP A 73 -0.72 6.82 18.21
C TRP A 73 -1.19 6.50 19.63
N TRP A 74 -0.95 7.40 20.56
CA TRP A 74 -1.38 7.26 21.95
C TRP A 74 -1.96 8.55 22.48
N TYR A 75 -2.78 8.43 23.52
CA TYR A 75 -3.22 9.58 24.28
C TYR A 75 -2.04 10.15 25.08
N ASP A 76 -1.77 11.43 24.91
CA ASP A 76 -0.68 12.13 25.58
C ASP A 76 -1.26 12.98 26.73
N PRO A 77 -1.04 12.57 28.00
CA PRO A 77 -1.59 13.28 29.15
C PRO A 77 -1.03 14.70 29.31
N ASP A 78 0.18 14.97 28.81
CA ASP A 78 0.87 16.26 28.96
C ASP A 78 0.39 17.30 27.95
N LYS A 79 -0.29 16.85 26.89
CA LYS A 79 -0.96 17.70 25.91
C LYS A 79 -2.37 18.14 26.33
N LYS A 80 -2.78 17.81 27.57
CA LYS A 80 -4.01 18.36 28.13
C LYS A 80 -3.88 19.88 28.24
N ARG A 81 -4.86 20.56 27.63
CA ARG A 81 -5.12 21.99 27.70
C ARG A 81 -4.80 22.62 29.05
#